data_AF-A0A4U7B3H7-F1
#
_entry.id   AF-A0A4U7B3H7-F1
#
_cell.length_a   1.000
_cell.length_b   1.000
_cell.length_c   1.000
_cell.angle_alpha   90.00
_cell.angle_beta   90.00
_cell.angle_gamma   90.00
#
_symmetry.space_group_name_H-M   'P 1'
#
loop_
_entity.id
_entity.type
_entity.pdbx_description
1 polymer ?
#
loop_
_entity_poly.entity_id
_entity_poly.type
_entity_poly.pdbx_seq_one_letter_code
_entity_poly.pdbx_strand_id
1 'polypeptide(L)'
;MASYLSLAFLALSACPLATASFGNAFSSGPTAEGNFIRVANSTLIVPQAPKPQMSLLSLWVGMGTSNGDLIQALVESYAGDQDYGCQVGGSQFLTKPGDRVKMSYMLNDETDMYDQYVYVNGKLVSKFSTASGRALGWGTAEECQPEAPCSVVPQHDWVNTVLVLDQPQPDYSNTFGNGGSNGTLTTQDGGKTWKGSRITIDKWDSGPSCPYFDNQNVTTRAGSVFEVECGMRRPGGDIKMIQPGNFMSCIEACEKTRKCVQVVMHDGKCFLKSKTGTSVASSEAKGARLVQKASGP
;
A
#
# COMPACT_ATOMS: atom_id res chain seq x y z
N MET A 1 7.92 -19.11 13.56
CA MET A 1 6.71 -18.44 14.06
C MET A 1 5.85 -18.11 12.85
N ALA A 2 4.61 -18.61 12.81
CA ALA A 2 3.70 -18.34 11.70
C ALA A 2 3.29 -16.86 11.75
N SER A 3 3.48 -16.14 10.65
CA SER A 3 2.97 -14.78 10.47
C SER A 3 1.48 -14.87 10.15
N TYR A 4 0.65 -14.13 10.88
CA TYR A 4 -0.80 -14.11 10.73
C TYR A 4 -1.27 -12.76 10.15
N LEU A 5 -2.34 -12.74 9.34
CA LEU A 5 -2.94 -11.53 8.76
C LEU A 5 -4.36 -11.33 9.33
N SER A 6 -4.69 -10.12 9.79
CA SER A 6 -6.01 -9.78 10.35
C SER A 6 -6.72 -8.74 9.48
N LEU A 7 -8.03 -8.79 9.30
CA LEU A 7 -8.78 -7.76 8.56
C LEU A 7 -9.32 -6.63 9.46
N ALA A 8 -9.31 -5.38 8.98
CA ALA A 8 -9.91 -4.18 9.59
C ALA A 8 -10.79 -3.40 8.57
N PHE A 9 -11.57 -2.38 8.93
CA PHE A 9 -12.33 -1.50 8.01
C PHE A 9 -12.22 -0.07 8.57
N LEU A 10 -12.24 0.99 7.74
CA LEU A 10 -12.03 2.38 8.15
C LEU A 10 -13.18 3.30 7.69
N ALA A 11 -13.57 4.23 8.57
CA ALA A 11 -14.19 5.53 8.29
C ALA A 11 -13.45 6.56 9.16
N LEU A 12 -12.98 7.67 8.58
CA LEU A 12 -12.07 8.59 9.28
C LEU A 12 -12.78 9.39 10.37
N SER A 13 -12.38 9.20 11.63
CA SER A 13 -12.43 10.25 12.66
C SER A 13 -11.00 10.61 13.06
N ALA A 14 -10.69 11.91 13.14
CA ALA A 14 -9.35 12.48 13.24
C ALA A 14 -8.42 11.78 14.25
N CYS A 15 -7.68 10.78 13.76
CA CYS A 15 -6.41 10.36 14.32
C CYS A 15 -5.39 11.50 14.03
N PRO A 16 -4.36 11.74 14.86
CA PRO A 16 -3.24 12.58 14.42
C PRO A 16 -2.84 12.16 13.00
N LEU A 17 -2.69 13.15 12.10
CA LEU A 17 -2.32 12.96 10.70
C LEU A 17 -0.94 12.30 10.61
N ALA A 18 -0.94 11.01 10.81
CA ALA A 18 0.19 10.15 10.60
C ALA A 18 0.23 9.96 9.07
N THR A 19 1.29 10.42 8.42
CA THR A 19 1.38 10.44 6.95
C THR A 19 1.64 9.03 6.41
N ALA A 20 0.59 8.22 6.28
CA ALA A 20 0.69 6.89 5.71
C ALA A 20 1.38 6.95 4.34
N SER A 21 2.25 5.97 4.07
CA SER A 21 2.90 5.82 2.77
C SER A 21 2.03 4.93 1.90
N PHE A 22 1.57 5.46 0.78
CA PHE A 22 0.80 4.68 -0.20
C PHE A 22 1.72 4.00 -1.21
N GLY A 23 1.42 2.74 -1.47
CA GLY A 23 2.06 1.90 -2.47
C GLY A 23 1.30 1.89 -3.77
N ASN A 24 1.19 0.70 -4.35
CA ASN A 24 0.48 0.52 -5.61
C ASN A 24 -1.04 0.58 -5.40
N ALA A 25 -1.74 1.04 -6.43
CA ALA A 25 -3.17 1.29 -6.40
C ALA A 25 -3.83 1.11 -7.78
N PHE A 26 -5.14 0.86 -7.73
CA PHE A 26 -6.05 1.06 -8.86
C PHE A 26 -7.18 1.94 -8.35
N SER A 27 -7.57 2.96 -9.11
CA SER A 27 -8.66 3.85 -8.72
C SER A 27 -9.60 4.14 -9.88
N SER A 28 -10.78 4.61 -9.52
CA SER A 28 -11.81 5.12 -10.40
C SER A 28 -12.46 6.34 -9.77
N GLY A 29 -13.06 7.18 -10.60
CA GLY A 29 -13.81 8.35 -10.19
C GLY A 29 -13.06 9.68 -10.27
N PRO A 30 -13.76 10.79 -9.97
CA PRO A 30 -15.16 10.82 -9.52
C PRO A 30 -16.15 10.39 -10.61
N THR A 31 -17.31 9.85 -10.21
CA THR A 31 -18.48 9.66 -11.07
C THR A 31 -18.95 11.02 -11.61
N ALA A 32 -19.73 11.01 -12.68
CA ALA A 32 -20.36 12.23 -13.19
C ALA A 32 -21.28 12.86 -12.12
N GLU A 33 -21.51 14.17 -12.24
CA GLU A 33 -22.39 14.91 -11.34
C GLU A 33 -23.78 14.24 -11.24
N GLY A 34 -24.28 14.08 -10.01
CA GLY A 34 -25.56 13.41 -9.75
C GLY A 34 -25.55 11.88 -9.88
N ASN A 35 -24.42 11.26 -10.26
CA ASN A 35 -24.24 9.81 -10.31
C ASN A 35 -23.32 9.33 -9.16
N PHE A 36 -23.44 8.07 -8.78
CA PHE A 36 -22.68 7.45 -7.70
C PHE A 36 -22.64 5.93 -7.82
N ILE A 37 -21.76 5.29 -7.07
CA ILE A 37 -21.67 3.83 -6.98
C ILE A 37 -22.69 3.33 -5.96
N ARG A 38 -23.60 2.46 -6.41
CA ARG A 38 -24.56 1.77 -5.53
C ARG A 38 -23.99 0.51 -4.94
N VAL A 39 -23.23 -0.24 -5.72
CA VAL A 39 -22.66 -1.52 -5.31
C VAL A 39 -21.20 -1.57 -5.72
N ALA A 40 -20.33 -1.96 -4.79
CA ALA A 40 -18.95 -2.29 -5.07
C ALA A 40 -18.60 -3.64 -4.42
N ASN A 41 -18.11 -4.57 -5.22
CA ASN A 41 -17.60 -5.86 -4.78
C ASN A 41 -16.19 -6.03 -5.30
N SER A 42 -15.28 -6.55 -4.46
CA SER A 42 -13.97 -7.00 -4.90
C SER A 42 -13.45 -8.08 -3.97
N THR A 43 -12.66 -9.02 -4.48
CA THR A 43 -12.11 -10.12 -3.67
C THR A 43 -10.60 -10.08 -3.68
N LEU A 44 -9.98 -9.87 -2.52
CA LEU A 44 -8.54 -10.04 -2.36
C LEU A 44 -8.21 -11.54 -2.35
N ILE A 45 -7.20 -11.94 -3.12
CA ILE A 45 -6.47 -13.18 -2.86
C ILE A 45 -5.35 -12.81 -1.88
N VAL A 46 -5.49 -13.21 -0.62
CA VAL A 46 -4.60 -12.76 0.46
C VAL A 46 -3.16 -13.16 0.12
N PRO A 47 -2.23 -12.19 -0.02
CA PRO A 47 -0.86 -12.52 -0.34
C PRO A 47 -0.09 -13.06 0.85
N GLN A 48 1.18 -13.43 0.61
CA GLN A 48 2.12 -13.59 1.71
C GLN A 48 2.31 -12.24 2.43
N ALA A 49 2.44 -12.29 3.75
CA ALA A 49 2.85 -11.14 4.52
C ALA A 49 4.24 -10.62 4.04
N PRO A 50 4.50 -9.31 4.14
CA PRO A 50 5.80 -8.76 3.84
C PRO A 50 6.97 -9.47 4.54
N LYS A 51 8.11 -9.54 3.84
CA LYS A 51 9.33 -10.18 4.37
C LYS A 51 10.56 -9.30 4.17
N PRO A 52 11.26 -8.90 5.26
CA PRO A 52 10.83 -9.00 6.67
C PRO A 52 9.56 -8.17 6.95
N GLN A 53 8.74 -8.60 7.93
CA GLN A 53 7.63 -7.79 8.43
C GLN A 53 8.21 -6.67 9.31
N MET A 54 7.95 -5.41 8.96
CA MET A 54 8.53 -4.25 9.66
C MET A 54 7.48 -3.30 10.25
N SER A 55 6.41 -3.01 9.50
CA SER A 55 5.33 -2.09 9.90
C SER A 55 3.97 -2.75 9.77
N LEU A 56 2.90 -1.97 10.01
CA LEU A 56 1.53 -2.32 9.64
C LEU A 56 1.30 -2.00 8.16
N LEU A 57 1.02 -3.05 7.38
CA LEU A 57 0.54 -2.97 6.01
C LEU A 57 -0.97 -3.18 6.03
N SER A 58 -1.74 -2.28 5.41
CA SER A 58 -3.15 -2.44 5.12
C SER A 58 -3.36 -2.56 3.61
N LEU A 59 -4.04 -3.62 3.18
CA LEU A 59 -4.46 -3.84 1.79
C LEU A 59 -5.96 -3.65 1.72
N TRP A 60 -6.43 -2.71 0.91
CA TRP A 60 -7.82 -2.33 0.98
C TRP A 60 -8.48 -2.10 -0.36
N VAL A 61 -9.80 -2.22 -0.35
CA VAL A 61 -10.68 -1.54 -1.30
C VAL A 61 -11.59 -0.60 -0.53
N GLY A 62 -12.01 0.48 -1.17
CA GLY A 62 -12.85 1.46 -0.54
C GLY A 62 -13.54 2.39 -1.51
N MET A 63 -14.47 3.18 -1.00
CA MET A 63 -15.22 4.18 -1.74
C MET A 63 -15.12 5.53 -1.05
N GLY A 64 -14.57 6.52 -1.76
CA GLY A 64 -14.61 7.91 -1.32
C GLY A 64 -16.02 8.46 -1.53
N THR A 65 -16.55 9.19 -0.55
CA THR A 65 -17.94 9.64 -0.55
C THR A 65 -18.11 11.15 -0.64
N SER A 66 -19.31 11.60 -0.96
CA SER A 66 -19.68 13.02 -1.06
C SER A 66 -19.54 13.79 0.25
N ASN A 67 -19.51 13.09 1.39
CA ASN A 67 -19.33 13.71 2.71
C ASN A 67 -17.84 13.90 3.06
N GLY A 68 -16.92 13.45 2.19
CA GLY A 68 -15.49 13.50 2.44
C GLY A 68 -14.94 12.33 3.25
N ASP A 69 -15.77 11.31 3.51
CA ASP A 69 -15.32 10.09 4.18
C ASP A 69 -14.81 9.06 3.17
N LEU A 70 -14.19 8.02 3.72
CA LEU A 70 -13.80 6.81 3.01
C LEU A 70 -14.48 5.62 3.68
N ILE A 71 -15.29 4.89 2.92
CA ILE A 71 -15.91 3.63 3.34
C ILE A 71 -14.99 2.52 2.87
N GLN A 72 -14.26 1.85 3.79
CA GLN A 72 -13.25 0.89 3.37
C GLN A 72 -13.10 -0.33 4.26
N ALA A 73 -12.56 -1.38 3.65
CA ALA A 73 -12.17 -2.66 4.20
C ALA A 73 -10.67 -2.88 4.02
N LEU A 74 -10.03 -3.50 4.98
CA LEU A 74 -8.59 -3.63 5.12
C LEU A 74 -8.28 -5.09 5.41
N VAL A 75 -7.26 -5.64 4.76
CA VAL A 75 -6.53 -6.84 5.17
C VAL A 75 -5.16 -6.39 5.62
N GLU A 76 -4.83 -6.68 6.87
CA GLU A 76 -3.68 -6.11 7.56
C GLU A 76 -2.65 -7.16 7.94
N SER A 77 -1.39 -6.73 7.91
CA SER A 77 -0.24 -7.49 8.40
C SER A 77 0.64 -6.57 9.23
N TYR A 78 1.01 -7.00 10.44
CA TYR A 78 1.73 -6.18 11.41
C TYR A 78 2.87 -6.98 12.08
N ALA A 79 3.88 -6.26 12.55
CA ALA A 79 4.97 -6.82 13.37
C ALA A 79 4.64 -6.61 14.86
N GLY A 80 4.17 -7.65 15.56
CA GLY A 80 3.89 -7.60 17.00
C GLY A 80 2.47 -8.04 17.36
N ASP A 81 1.91 -7.44 18.40
CA ASP A 81 0.52 -7.68 18.82
C ASP A 81 -0.47 -7.13 17.78
N GLN A 82 -1.69 -7.68 17.77
CA GLN A 82 -2.78 -7.14 16.95
C GLN A 82 -2.91 -5.64 17.20
N ASP A 83 -3.00 -4.86 16.12
CA ASP A 83 -3.34 -3.46 16.25
C ASP A 83 -4.78 -3.36 16.79
N TYR A 84 -4.88 -2.80 18.00
CA TYR A 84 -6.15 -2.42 18.62
C TYR A 84 -6.54 -0.97 18.24
N GLY A 85 -5.76 -0.31 17.38
CA GLY A 85 -5.95 1.06 16.93
C GLY A 85 -7.27 1.27 16.19
N CYS A 86 -7.97 2.34 16.57
CA CYS A 86 -9.02 3.10 15.89
C CYS A 86 -10.07 2.35 15.02
N GLN A 87 -10.30 1.06 15.21
CA GLN A 87 -11.39 0.34 14.55
C GLN A 87 -12.73 0.81 15.13
N VAL A 88 -13.53 1.47 14.31
CA VAL A 88 -14.90 1.86 14.67
C VAL A 88 -15.89 0.98 13.92
N GLY A 89 -16.08 -0.26 14.39
CA GLY A 89 -17.17 -1.14 13.93
C GLY A 89 -16.76 -2.50 13.35
N GLY A 90 -17.75 -3.40 13.22
CA GLY A 90 -17.61 -4.73 12.62
C GLY A 90 -16.91 -5.78 13.51
N SER A 91 -16.90 -7.04 13.05
CA SER A 91 -16.16 -8.13 13.69
C SER A 91 -14.82 -8.39 12.97
N GLN A 92 -13.76 -8.61 13.74
CA GLN A 92 -12.45 -9.01 13.19
C GLN A 92 -12.42 -10.50 12.83
N PHE A 93 -11.61 -10.86 11.85
CA PHE A 93 -11.40 -12.25 11.45
C PHE A 93 -9.95 -12.48 11.00
N LEU A 94 -9.36 -13.60 11.44
CA LEU A 94 -8.01 -13.98 11.08
C LEU A 94 -7.98 -14.68 9.71
N THR A 95 -7.11 -14.22 8.82
CA THR A 95 -6.91 -14.80 7.48
C THR A 95 -5.49 -15.30 7.29
N LYS A 96 -5.30 -16.13 6.27
CA LYS A 96 -4.00 -16.64 5.87
C LYS A 96 -3.77 -16.45 4.37
N PRO A 97 -2.50 -16.46 3.91
CA PRO A 97 -2.20 -16.42 2.49
C PRO A 97 -3.01 -17.45 1.68
N GLY A 98 -3.58 -17.01 0.57
CA GLY A 98 -4.44 -17.81 -0.30
C GLY A 98 -5.94 -17.76 0.04
N ASP A 99 -6.33 -17.26 1.21
CA ASP A 99 -7.74 -17.01 1.50
C ASP A 99 -8.32 -16.00 0.51
N ARG A 100 -9.62 -16.17 0.20
CA ARG A 100 -10.37 -15.28 -0.68
C ARG A 100 -11.23 -14.36 0.17
N VAL A 101 -10.87 -13.09 0.24
CA VAL A 101 -11.55 -12.11 1.09
C VAL A 101 -12.36 -11.15 0.23
N LYS A 102 -13.66 -11.36 0.18
CA LYS A 102 -14.59 -10.50 -0.54
C LYS A 102 -15.03 -9.35 0.35
N MET A 103 -14.80 -8.14 -0.11
CA MET A 103 -15.26 -6.90 0.49
C MET A 103 -16.38 -6.35 -0.39
N SER A 104 -17.55 -6.13 0.21
CA SER A 104 -18.79 -5.79 -0.48
C SER A 104 -19.43 -4.59 0.18
N TYR A 105 -19.79 -3.59 -0.60
CA TYR A 105 -20.48 -2.38 -0.17
C TYR A 105 -21.73 -2.19 -1.02
N MET A 106 -22.85 -1.92 -0.37
CA MET A 106 -24.14 -1.77 -1.04
C MET A 106 -24.93 -0.64 -0.40
N LEU A 107 -25.36 0.33 -1.20
CA LEU A 107 -26.30 1.35 -0.75
C LEU A 107 -27.65 0.68 -0.46
N ASN A 108 -28.16 0.93 0.73
CA ASN A 108 -29.47 0.50 1.19
C ASN A 108 -30.45 1.68 1.09
N ASP A 109 -31.43 1.57 0.20
CA ASP A 109 -32.40 2.63 -0.07
C ASP A 109 -33.35 2.92 1.11
N GLU A 110 -33.57 1.95 1.99
CA GLU A 110 -34.45 2.13 3.16
C GLU A 110 -33.76 2.94 4.26
N THR A 111 -32.46 2.75 4.43
CA THR A 111 -31.69 3.38 5.52
C THR A 111 -30.83 4.54 5.05
N ASP A 112 -30.66 4.71 3.75
CA ASP A 112 -29.71 5.62 3.12
C ASP A 112 -28.26 5.44 3.58
N MET A 113 -27.91 4.22 4.00
CA MET A 113 -26.57 3.84 4.44
C MET A 113 -25.91 2.87 3.46
N TYR A 114 -24.59 2.83 3.45
CA TYR A 114 -23.84 1.76 2.81
C TYR A 114 -23.69 0.59 3.77
N ASP A 115 -24.31 -0.53 3.45
CA ASP A 115 -24.10 -1.80 4.11
C ASP A 115 -22.80 -2.44 3.60
N GLN A 116 -21.93 -2.80 4.53
CA GLN A 116 -20.62 -3.40 4.30
C GLN A 116 -20.64 -4.86 4.75
N TYR A 117 -20.10 -5.75 3.92
CA TYR A 117 -20.03 -7.18 4.21
C TYR A 117 -18.64 -7.73 3.86
N VAL A 118 -18.13 -8.58 4.74
CA VAL A 118 -16.88 -9.32 4.54
C VAL A 118 -17.16 -10.79 4.46
N TYR A 119 -16.68 -11.42 3.40
CA TYR A 119 -16.70 -12.87 3.28
C TYR A 119 -15.28 -13.41 3.18
N VAL A 120 -14.96 -14.43 3.98
CA VAL A 120 -13.72 -15.18 3.85
C VAL A 120 -14.07 -16.56 3.32
N ASN A 121 -13.54 -16.91 2.15
CA ASN A 121 -13.82 -18.16 1.45
C ASN A 121 -15.34 -18.43 1.28
N GLY A 122 -16.11 -17.35 1.04
CA GLY A 122 -17.57 -17.41 0.86
C GLY A 122 -18.40 -17.38 2.14
N LYS A 123 -17.78 -17.46 3.33
CA LYS A 123 -18.48 -17.35 4.61
C LYS A 123 -18.50 -15.90 5.09
N LEU A 124 -19.68 -15.37 5.43
CA LEU A 124 -19.81 -14.04 6.05
C LEU A 124 -19.12 -14.04 7.42
N VAL A 125 -18.20 -13.10 7.63
CA VAL A 125 -17.43 -12.97 8.89
C VAL A 125 -17.61 -11.61 9.56
N SER A 126 -18.04 -10.59 8.82
CA SER A 126 -18.26 -9.25 9.36
C SER A 126 -19.35 -8.51 8.58
N LYS A 127 -20.10 -7.67 9.30
CA LYS A 127 -21.11 -6.76 8.76
C LYS A 127 -21.04 -5.43 9.51
N PHE A 128 -21.14 -4.33 8.78
CA PHE A 128 -21.26 -2.98 9.33
C PHE A 128 -22.08 -2.10 8.39
N SER A 129 -22.62 -0.98 8.87
CA SER A 129 -23.37 -0.03 8.03
C SER A 129 -22.93 1.39 8.35
N THR A 130 -22.75 2.21 7.32
CA THR A 130 -22.22 3.57 7.46
C THR A 130 -23.08 4.59 6.71
N ALA A 131 -23.52 5.63 7.40
CA ALA A 131 -24.13 6.80 6.79
C ALA A 131 -23.02 7.77 6.33
N SER A 132 -22.86 7.98 5.03
CA SER A 132 -21.76 8.79 4.48
C SER A 132 -22.08 9.37 3.10
N GLY A 133 -23.34 9.75 2.85
CA GLY A 133 -23.73 10.35 1.57
C GLY A 133 -23.62 9.36 0.40
N ARG A 134 -23.01 9.76 -0.72
CA ARG A 134 -22.91 8.97 -1.97
C ARG A 134 -21.48 8.63 -2.33
N ALA A 135 -21.21 7.38 -2.71
CA ALA A 135 -19.90 6.92 -3.17
C ALA A 135 -19.58 7.48 -4.56
N LEU A 136 -18.60 8.37 -4.64
CA LEU A 136 -18.21 9.07 -5.87
C LEU A 136 -17.06 8.39 -6.60
N GLY A 137 -16.30 7.54 -5.91
CA GLY A 137 -15.20 6.79 -6.50
C GLY A 137 -14.99 5.48 -5.80
N TRP A 138 -14.23 4.59 -6.43
CA TRP A 138 -13.82 3.33 -5.85
C TRP A 138 -12.35 3.10 -6.17
N GLY A 139 -11.62 2.48 -5.24
CA GLY A 139 -10.25 2.08 -5.50
C GLY A 139 -9.74 1.04 -4.54
N THR A 140 -8.52 0.62 -4.82
CA THR A 140 -7.66 -0.17 -3.93
C THR A 140 -6.34 0.55 -3.75
N ALA A 141 -5.75 0.40 -2.58
CA ALA A 141 -4.36 0.77 -2.34
C ALA A 141 -3.67 -0.21 -1.38
N GLU A 142 -2.35 -0.22 -1.48
CA GLU A 142 -1.46 -0.63 -0.42
C GLU A 142 -1.18 0.58 0.47
N GLU A 143 -1.42 0.47 1.77
CA GLU A 143 -1.17 1.52 2.74
C GLU A 143 -0.21 1.03 3.80
N CYS A 144 0.86 1.79 4.01
CA CYS A 144 1.82 1.52 5.06
C CYS A 144 1.77 2.59 6.14
N GLN A 145 1.57 2.17 7.39
CA GLN A 145 1.49 3.11 8.50
C GLN A 145 2.85 3.80 8.73
N PRO A 146 2.83 5.10 9.09
CA PRO A 146 3.98 6.02 9.00
C PRO A 146 5.14 5.70 9.93
N GLU A 147 4.93 4.82 10.90
CA GLU A 147 5.93 4.45 11.87
C GLU A 147 7.01 3.56 11.28
N ALA A 148 6.85 2.94 10.11
CA ALA A 148 7.90 2.16 9.44
C ALA A 148 7.49 1.79 8.01
N PRO A 149 8.42 1.40 7.12
CA PRO A 149 8.08 0.91 5.81
C PRO A 149 7.55 -0.51 5.92
N CYS A 150 6.73 -0.91 4.96
CA CYS A 150 6.11 -2.22 4.94
C CYS A 150 7.02 -3.26 4.31
N SER A 151 8.30 -2.92 4.04
CA SER A 151 9.24 -3.77 3.33
C SER A 151 8.72 -4.11 1.93
N VAL A 152 8.95 -5.36 1.50
CA VAL A 152 8.49 -5.91 0.23
C VAL A 152 7.08 -6.45 0.37
N VAL A 153 6.12 -5.72 -0.18
CA VAL A 153 4.77 -6.22 -0.40
C VAL A 153 4.77 -7.03 -1.70
N PRO A 154 4.49 -8.34 -1.65
CA PRO A 154 4.47 -9.15 -2.86
C PRO A 154 3.32 -8.74 -3.78
N GLN A 155 3.50 -9.00 -5.08
CA GLN A 155 2.43 -8.88 -6.06
C GLN A 155 1.20 -9.67 -5.59
N HIS A 156 0.02 -9.08 -5.75
CA HIS A 156 -1.23 -9.70 -5.33
C HIS A 156 -2.38 -9.31 -6.27
N ASP A 157 -3.52 -9.96 -6.12
CA ASP A 157 -4.65 -9.80 -7.03
C ASP A 157 -5.93 -9.46 -6.29
N TRP A 158 -6.65 -8.48 -6.83
CA TRP A 158 -8.08 -8.31 -6.63
C TRP A 158 -8.81 -8.99 -7.79
N VAL A 159 -9.81 -9.82 -7.49
CA VAL A 159 -10.57 -10.58 -8.50
C VAL A 159 -12.06 -10.41 -8.31
N ASN A 160 -12.81 -10.64 -9.39
CA ASN A 160 -14.26 -10.53 -9.43
C ASN A 160 -14.74 -9.15 -8.96
N THR A 161 -14.09 -8.09 -9.44
CA THR A 161 -14.47 -6.72 -9.14
C THR A 161 -15.73 -6.37 -9.91
N VAL A 162 -16.75 -5.86 -9.21
CA VAL A 162 -18.02 -5.41 -9.80
C VAL A 162 -18.42 -4.09 -9.17
N LEU A 163 -18.57 -3.07 -10.00
CA LEU A 163 -19.16 -1.79 -9.62
C LEU A 163 -20.51 -1.64 -10.34
N VAL A 164 -21.55 -1.20 -9.63
CA VAL A 164 -22.84 -0.84 -10.21
C VAL A 164 -23.11 0.62 -9.89
N LEU A 165 -23.23 1.44 -10.92
CA LEU A 165 -23.54 2.86 -10.80
C LEU A 165 -25.04 3.09 -10.63
N ASP A 166 -25.44 4.27 -10.14
CA ASP A 166 -26.84 4.66 -10.03
C ASP A 166 -27.49 4.92 -11.38
N GLN A 167 -26.75 5.56 -12.28
CA GLN A 167 -27.13 5.75 -13.68
C GLN A 167 -26.03 5.21 -14.61
N PRO A 168 -26.37 4.73 -15.82
CA PRO A 168 -25.38 4.32 -16.80
C PRO A 168 -24.43 5.48 -17.15
N GLN A 169 -23.13 5.22 -17.07
CA GLN A 169 -22.09 6.18 -17.44
C GLN A 169 -21.06 5.48 -18.35
N PRO A 170 -21.24 5.50 -19.69
CA PRO A 170 -20.38 4.76 -20.63
C PRO A 170 -18.90 5.17 -20.59
N ASP A 171 -18.61 6.40 -20.21
CA ASP A 171 -17.29 7.01 -20.20
C ASP A 171 -16.60 6.95 -18.83
N TYR A 172 -17.17 6.24 -17.85
CA TYR A 172 -16.61 6.14 -16.49
C TYR A 172 -15.17 5.62 -16.49
N SER A 173 -14.80 4.76 -17.44
CA SER A 173 -13.42 4.29 -17.61
C SER A 173 -12.38 5.39 -17.82
N ASN A 174 -12.78 6.57 -18.29
CA ASN A 174 -11.87 7.70 -18.47
C ASN A 174 -11.34 8.23 -17.12
N THR A 175 -11.97 7.85 -16.02
CA THR A 175 -11.58 8.22 -14.66
C THR A 175 -10.63 7.22 -14.00
N PHE A 176 -10.29 6.12 -14.70
CA PHE A 176 -9.49 5.06 -14.10
C PHE A 176 -8.02 5.45 -14.01
N GLY A 177 -7.45 5.25 -12.82
CA GLY A 177 -6.03 5.45 -12.53
C GLY A 177 -5.34 4.13 -12.24
N ASN A 178 -4.20 3.90 -12.88
CA ASN A 178 -3.33 2.76 -12.62
C ASN A 178 -2.03 3.25 -11.98
N GLY A 179 -1.88 3.07 -10.67
CA GLY A 179 -0.68 3.41 -9.92
C GLY A 179 0.11 2.16 -9.58
N GLY A 180 0.76 1.51 -10.55
CA GLY A 180 1.46 0.23 -10.32
C GLY A 180 0.53 -0.97 -10.25
N SER A 181 -0.57 -0.91 -11.00
CA SER A 181 -1.52 -2.00 -11.19
C SER A 181 -1.72 -2.30 -12.68
N ASN A 182 -2.12 -3.53 -12.96
CA ASN A 182 -2.47 -4.01 -14.29
C ASN A 182 -3.85 -4.66 -14.28
N GLY A 183 -4.64 -4.38 -15.31
CA GLY A 183 -6.05 -4.74 -15.38
C GLY A 183 -6.94 -3.51 -15.50
N THR A 184 -8.22 -3.73 -15.72
CA THR A 184 -9.21 -2.66 -15.83
C THR A 184 -10.61 -3.21 -15.59
N LEU A 185 -11.60 -2.33 -15.51
CA LEU A 185 -13.01 -2.68 -15.53
C LEU A 185 -13.60 -2.40 -16.91
N THR A 186 -14.55 -3.22 -17.33
CA THR A 186 -15.27 -3.05 -18.60
C THR A 186 -16.77 -3.14 -18.36
N THR A 187 -17.56 -2.56 -19.25
CA THR A 187 -19.02 -2.59 -19.19
C THR A 187 -19.61 -3.24 -20.44
N GLN A 188 -20.77 -3.87 -20.29
CA GLN A 188 -21.55 -4.46 -21.38
C GLN A 188 -23.00 -3.91 -21.44
N ASP A 189 -23.37 -3.06 -20.49
CA ASP A 189 -24.72 -2.54 -20.28
C ASP A 189 -24.75 -0.99 -20.31
N GLY A 190 -23.93 -0.40 -21.17
CA GLY A 190 -23.86 1.04 -21.37
C GLY A 190 -23.28 1.82 -20.19
N GLY A 191 -22.43 1.19 -19.37
CA GLY A 191 -21.77 1.84 -18.24
C GLY A 191 -22.56 1.80 -16.94
N LYS A 192 -23.61 0.98 -16.85
CA LYS A 192 -24.36 0.76 -15.60
C LYS A 192 -23.60 -0.18 -14.66
N THR A 193 -23.01 -1.24 -15.20
CA THR A 193 -22.21 -2.23 -14.49
C THR A 193 -20.81 -2.31 -15.09
N TRP A 194 -19.81 -2.18 -14.23
CA TRP A 194 -18.39 -2.29 -14.57
C TRP A 194 -17.80 -3.51 -13.89
N LYS A 195 -17.17 -4.40 -14.67
CA LYS A 195 -16.63 -5.68 -14.20
C LYS A 195 -15.16 -5.83 -14.57
N GLY A 196 -14.38 -6.35 -13.63
CA GLY A 196 -12.99 -6.75 -13.84
C GLY A 196 -12.77 -8.15 -13.29
N SER A 197 -12.31 -9.07 -14.13
CA SER A 197 -12.00 -10.43 -13.68
C SER A 197 -10.79 -10.45 -12.75
N ARG A 198 -9.81 -9.57 -12.99
CA ARG A 198 -8.58 -9.43 -12.23
C ARG A 198 -7.98 -8.04 -12.37
N ILE A 199 -7.56 -7.48 -11.25
CA ILE A 199 -6.67 -6.34 -11.13
C ILE A 199 -5.45 -6.85 -10.35
N THR A 200 -4.31 -6.91 -11.02
CA THR A 200 -3.03 -7.31 -10.44
C THR A 200 -2.33 -6.07 -9.90
N ILE A 201 -1.96 -6.09 -8.62
CA ILE A 201 -1.16 -5.06 -7.98
C ILE A 201 0.29 -5.52 -8.02
N ASP A 202 1.16 -4.71 -8.62
CA ASP A 202 2.57 -5.07 -8.76
C ASP A 202 3.24 -5.18 -7.39
N LYS A 203 4.38 -5.88 -7.35
CA LYS A 203 5.20 -5.95 -6.14
C LYS A 203 5.66 -4.53 -5.77
N TRP A 204 5.40 -4.11 -4.54
CA TRP A 204 5.87 -2.85 -4.00
C TRP A 204 6.99 -3.06 -2.98
N ASP A 205 8.00 -2.20 -3.03
CA ASP A 205 9.08 -2.15 -2.05
C ASP A 205 9.18 -0.73 -1.52
N SER A 206 8.59 -0.53 -0.34
CA SER A 206 8.54 0.76 0.33
C SER A 206 9.93 1.25 0.75
N GLY A 207 10.86 0.33 1.06
CA GLY A 207 12.23 0.61 1.47
C GLY A 207 12.37 1.57 2.68
N PRO A 208 13.57 1.83 3.20
CA PRO A 208 13.74 2.78 4.28
C PRO A 208 13.47 4.22 3.83
N SER A 209 12.90 5.03 4.72
CA SER A 209 12.55 6.44 4.48
C SER A 209 13.20 7.37 5.51
N CYS A 210 13.56 8.58 5.08
CA CYS A 210 14.06 9.63 5.96
C CYS A 210 12.92 10.60 6.30
N PRO A 211 12.91 11.22 7.50
CA PRO A 211 13.95 11.16 8.54
C PRO A 211 13.82 9.98 9.50
N TYR A 212 12.78 9.15 9.37
CA TYR A 212 12.48 8.09 10.34
C TYR A 212 13.67 7.16 10.61
N PHE A 213 14.34 6.68 9.55
CA PHE A 213 15.47 5.76 9.68
C PHE A 213 16.80 6.43 10.09
N ASP A 214 16.83 7.72 10.43
CA ASP A 214 18.11 8.36 10.76
C ASP A 214 18.80 7.66 11.94
N ASN A 215 20.06 7.29 11.75
CA ASN A 215 20.87 6.50 12.69
C ASN A 215 20.32 5.09 13.00
N GLN A 216 19.41 4.57 12.20
CA GLN A 216 18.89 3.21 12.33
C GLN A 216 19.59 2.25 11.36
N ASN A 217 19.71 0.99 11.79
CA ASN A 217 20.25 -0.07 10.95
C ASN A 217 19.16 -0.70 10.09
N VAL A 218 19.45 -0.88 8.80
CA VAL A 218 18.64 -1.63 7.84
C VAL A 218 19.42 -2.82 7.34
N THR A 219 18.74 -3.96 7.22
CA THR A 219 19.33 -5.18 6.68
C THR A 219 18.82 -5.40 5.26
N THR A 220 19.76 -5.48 4.32
CA THR A 220 19.49 -5.82 2.92
C THR A 220 18.99 -7.26 2.79
N ARG A 221 18.36 -7.59 1.65
CA ARG A 221 17.88 -8.95 1.39
C ARG A 221 18.97 -10.02 1.36
N ALA A 222 20.22 -9.66 1.03
CA ALA A 222 21.34 -10.60 1.09
C ALA A 222 22.06 -10.61 2.45
N GLY A 223 21.58 -9.83 3.43
CA GLY A 223 21.98 -9.92 4.84
C GLY A 223 23.04 -8.90 5.28
N SER A 224 23.47 -7.99 4.41
CA SER A 224 24.35 -6.88 4.81
C SER A 224 23.57 -5.83 5.61
N VAL A 225 24.20 -5.30 6.66
CA VAL A 225 23.66 -4.27 7.54
C VAL A 225 24.24 -2.91 7.17
N PHE A 226 23.37 -1.93 6.98
CA PHE A 226 23.72 -0.53 6.73
C PHE A 226 23.06 0.37 7.77
N GLU A 227 23.77 1.39 8.24
CA GLU A 227 23.23 2.46 9.07
C GLU A 227 22.75 3.59 8.15
N VAL A 228 21.51 4.03 8.31
CA VAL A 228 20.92 5.11 7.50
C VAL A 228 21.32 6.48 8.08
N GLU A 229 21.60 7.40 7.17
CA GLU A 229 22.17 8.73 7.39
C GLU A 229 21.31 9.77 6.65
N CYS A 230 20.35 10.38 7.33
CA CYS A 230 19.39 11.32 6.75
C CYS A 230 19.89 12.76 6.75
N GLY A 231 19.42 13.58 5.80
CA GLY A 231 19.68 15.02 5.81
C GLY A 231 21.13 15.40 5.49
N MET A 232 21.89 14.50 4.87
CA MET A 232 23.31 14.71 4.59
C MET A 232 23.77 14.08 3.28
N ARG A 233 24.75 14.72 2.64
CA ARG A 233 25.54 14.18 1.54
C ARG A 233 26.94 13.82 2.02
N ARG A 234 27.57 12.90 1.30
CA ARG A 234 28.97 12.49 1.47
C ARG A 234 29.69 12.76 0.13
N PRO A 235 30.37 13.89 -0.10
CA PRO A 235 31.05 14.14 -1.38
C PRO A 235 32.26 13.23 -1.65
N GLY A 236 32.49 12.90 -2.93
CA GLY A 236 33.66 12.17 -3.42
C GLY A 236 33.64 10.65 -3.18
N GLY A 237 34.53 9.90 -3.85
CA GLY A 237 34.56 8.43 -3.75
C GLY A 237 33.46 7.72 -4.52
N ASP A 238 32.84 8.37 -5.52
CA ASP A 238 31.79 7.79 -6.35
C ASP A 238 32.35 6.67 -7.24
N ILE A 239 31.70 5.49 -7.18
CA ILE A 239 31.97 4.33 -8.02
C ILE A 239 31.06 4.38 -9.25
N LYS A 240 29.76 4.57 -9.03
CA LYS A 240 28.71 4.52 -10.05
C LYS A 240 27.50 5.31 -9.60
N MET A 241 26.80 5.94 -10.54
CA MET A 241 25.47 6.50 -10.35
C MET A 241 24.42 5.60 -11.04
N ILE A 242 23.32 5.32 -10.34
CA ILE A 242 22.16 4.56 -10.84
C ILE A 242 20.85 5.26 -10.46
N GLN A 243 19.73 4.87 -11.08
CA GLN A 243 18.39 5.37 -10.74
C GLN A 243 17.48 4.18 -10.37
N PRO A 244 17.54 3.70 -9.12
CA PRO A 244 16.94 2.43 -8.73
C PRO A 244 15.48 2.55 -8.26
N GLY A 245 14.85 3.71 -8.44
CA GLY A 245 13.48 4.00 -8.00
C GLY A 245 13.37 4.33 -6.50
N ASN A 246 13.74 3.39 -5.63
CA ASN A 246 13.62 3.54 -4.17
C ASN A 246 14.98 3.50 -3.44
N PHE A 247 14.97 3.82 -2.14
CA PHE A 247 16.19 3.88 -1.35
C PHE A 247 16.77 2.50 -1.01
N MET A 248 15.94 1.49 -0.74
CA MET A 248 16.44 0.15 -0.45
C MET A 248 17.22 -0.43 -1.63
N SER A 249 16.70 -0.25 -2.84
CA SER A 249 17.34 -0.70 -4.08
C SER A 249 18.68 0.01 -4.32
N CYS A 250 18.84 1.24 -3.83
CA CYS A 250 20.13 1.93 -3.80
C CYS A 250 21.13 1.23 -2.86
N ILE A 251 20.70 0.89 -1.64
CA ILE A 251 21.51 0.20 -0.63
C ILE A 251 21.94 -1.19 -1.12
N GLU A 252 21.01 -1.97 -1.69
CA GLU A 252 21.31 -3.31 -2.21
C GLU A 252 22.20 -3.29 -3.45
N ALA A 253 22.13 -2.24 -4.27
CA ALA A 253 23.08 -2.07 -5.35
C ALA A 253 24.51 -1.85 -4.83
N CYS A 254 24.66 -1.15 -3.70
CA CYS A 254 25.96 -1.01 -3.03
C CYS A 254 26.47 -2.35 -2.52
N GLU A 255 25.64 -3.13 -1.84
CA GLU A 255 26.00 -4.47 -1.35
C GLU A 255 26.61 -5.35 -2.47
N LYS A 256 25.96 -5.36 -3.64
CA LYS A 256 26.38 -6.11 -4.84
C LYS A 256 27.60 -5.50 -5.54
N THR A 257 27.93 -4.24 -5.27
CA THR A 257 29.03 -3.52 -5.90
C THR A 257 30.32 -3.69 -5.09
N ARG A 258 31.34 -4.26 -5.73
CA ARG A 258 32.66 -4.45 -5.10
C ARG A 258 33.21 -3.10 -4.61
N LYS A 259 33.75 -3.10 -3.38
CA LYS A 259 34.29 -1.92 -2.67
C LYS A 259 33.26 -0.84 -2.30
N CYS A 260 31.96 -1.01 -2.58
CA CYS A 260 30.98 -0.04 -2.11
C CYS A 260 30.74 -0.20 -0.61
N VAL A 261 30.81 0.91 0.12
CA VAL A 261 30.65 0.98 1.58
C VAL A 261 29.70 2.10 2.02
N GLN A 262 29.22 2.90 1.07
CA GLN A 262 28.35 4.04 1.33
C GLN A 262 27.46 4.29 0.12
N VAL A 263 26.21 4.68 0.36
CA VAL A 263 25.35 5.28 -0.66
C VAL A 263 24.93 6.68 -0.27
N VAL A 264 24.61 7.49 -1.28
CA VAL A 264 23.90 8.77 -1.14
C VAL A 264 22.87 8.83 -2.26
N MET A 265 21.60 9.04 -1.92
CA MET A 265 20.51 9.20 -2.87
C MET A 265 19.88 10.58 -2.74
N HIS A 266 19.72 11.28 -3.86
CA HIS A 266 18.99 12.54 -3.99
C HIS A 266 18.52 12.69 -5.44
N ASP A 267 17.44 13.41 -5.69
CA ASP A 267 16.88 13.63 -7.04
C ASP A 267 16.65 12.34 -7.85
N GLY A 268 16.22 11.26 -7.16
CA GLY A 268 16.05 9.92 -7.75
C GLY A 268 17.36 9.22 -8.18
N LYS A 269 18.51 9.87 -8.02
CA LYS A 269 19.85 9.35 -8.36
C LYS A 269 20.50 8.78 -7.11
N CYS A 270 21.04 7.58 -7.24
CA CYS A 270 21.77 6.86 -6.21
C CYS A 270 23.24 6.79 -6.59
N PHE A 271 24.09 7.38 -5.75
CA PHE A 271 25.54 7.37 -5.89
C PHE A 271 26.12 6.29 -4.98
N LEU A 272 26.70 5.26 -5.58
CA LEU A 272 27.41 4.18 -4.91
C LEU A 272 28.85 4.62 -4.65
N LYS A 273 29.35 4.46 -3.42
CA LYS A 273 30.60 5.09 -3.01
C LYS A 273 31.58 4.12 -2.35
N SER A 274 32.86 4.28 -2.65
CA SER A 274 33.96 3.42 -2.19
C SER A 274 34.53 3.78 -0.82
N LYS A 275 34.10 4.90 -0.25
CA LYS A 275 34.52 5.39 1.07
C LYS A 275 33.41 6.23 1.69
N THR A 276 33.41 6.30 3.02
CA THR A 276 32.60 7.28 3.76
C THR A 276 33.34 8.61 3.78
N GLY A 277 32.84 9.58 3.04
CA GLY A 277 33.39 10.94 2.97
C GLY A 277 32.94 11.83 4.13
N THR A 278 33.36 13.10 4.09
CA THR A 278 32.91 14.13 5.03
C THR A 278 31.40 14.33 4.93
N SER A 279 30.76 14.50 6.09
CA SER A 279 29.36 14.91 6.19
C SER A 279 29.17 16.34 5.70
N VAL A 280 28.20 16.55 4.81
CA VAL A 280 27.73 17.88 4.40
C VAL A 280 26.21 17.91 4.49
N ALA A 281 25.64 18.86 5.24
CA ALA A 281 24.19 18.99 5.40
C ALA A 281 23.47 19.14 4.05
N SER A 282 22.35 18.46 3.90
CA SER A 282 21.52 18.44 2.69
C SER A 282 20.17 17.81 3.00
N SER A 283 19.13 18.63 3.20
CA SER A 283 17.79 18.18 3.60
C SER A 283 17.17 17.12 2.69
N GLU A 284 17.50 17.13 1.40
CA GLU A 284 16.93 16.22 0.40
C GLU A 284 17.71 14.90 0.22
N ALA A 285 18.87 14.79 0.85
CA ALA A 285 19.74 13.63 0.68
C ALA A 285 19.51 12.58 1.77
N LYS A 286 19.53 11.32 1.35
CA LYS A 286 19.51 10.14 2.21
C LYS A 286 20.70 9.26 1.90
N GLY A 287 21.48 8.91 2.91
CA GLY A 287 22.67 8.08 2.81
C GLY A 287 22.52 6.80 3.63
N ALA A 288 23.31 5.79 3.31
CA ALA A 288 23.45 4.62 4.17
C ALA A 288 24.88 4.10 4.10
N ARG A 289 25.46 3.81 5.28
CA ARG A 289 26.83 3.37 5.46
C ARG A 289 26.86 1.90 5.81
N LEU A 290 27.70 1.12 5.12
CA LEU A 290 27.87 -0.30 5.42
C LEU A 290 28.47 -0.47 6.82
N VAL A 291 27.75 -1.16 7.70
CA VAL A 291 28.20 -1.51 9.06
C VAL A 291 28.75 -2.93 9.07
N GLN A 292 28.03 -3.86 8.44
CA GLN A 292 28.41 -5.25 8.37
C GLN A 292 28.08 -5.80 6.99
N LYS A 293 29.06 -6.40 6.31
CA LYS A 293 28.81 -7.12 5.07
C LYS A 293 28.28 -8.51 5.37
N ALA A 294 27.28 -8.97 4.63
CA ALA A 294 26.83 -10.35 4.68
C ALA A 294 28.01 -11.30 4.49
N SER A 295 28.06 -12.35 5.30
CA SER A 295 28.88 -13.52 5.01
C SER A 295 28.34 -14.10 3.71
N GLY A 296 29.18 -14.20 2.68
CA GLY A 296 28.78 -14.92 1.46
C GLY A 296 28.40 -16.38 1.81
N PRO A 297 27.65 -17.07 0.94
CA PRO A 297 27.54 -18.52 1.04
C PRO A 297 28.93 -19.18 1.01
#